data_AF-A0A7W0MQ79-F1
#
_entry.id   AF-A0A7W0MQ79-F1
#
_cell.length_a   1.000
_cell.length_b   1.000
_cell.length_c   1.000
_cell.angle_alpha   90.00
_cell.angle_beta   90.00
_cell.angle_gamma   90.00
#
_symmetry.space_group_name_H-M   'P 1'
#
loop_
_entity.id
_entity.type
_entity.pdbx_description
1 polymer ?
#
loop_
_entity_poly.entity_id
_entity_poly.type
_entity_poly.pdbx_seq_one_letter_code
_entity_poly.pdbx_strand_id
1 'polypeptide(L)'
;MAEPSIGPIRDGPRALDQPRARQGLRRGARRADLARARRRAALHDPLRGSGRPRFHRRRRVAHPLHRRPARRGLPRAVGPLPAARRAALVTGVAGRRVLYTGAAGGLGLETTLLLLEAGAEVVAVDNDPAKLAALTAVAQGAAGLRIAALDLADQPGLRAGLDALTAEVGGIDVVVNNAAIYPAKPFEDFTLAEYQAVQRVNVESAVICVQAALPHMRARGWGRIVNIASVTVSGGWPNLAP
;
A
#
# COMPACT_ATOMS: atom_id res chain seq x y z
N MET A 1 -7.51 11.64 60.57
CA MET A 1 -8.81 11.39 61.23
C MET A 1 -9.88 12.05 60.37
N ALA A 2 -10.84 11.40 59.72
CA ALA A 2 -11.24 10.01 59.63
C ALA A 2 -12.04 9.84 58.31
N GLU A 3 -11.87 8.70 57.64
CA GLU A 3 -12.84 8.12 56.69
C GLU A 3 -14.14 7.74 57.41
N PRO A 4 -15.24 7.52 56.67
CA PRO A 4 -15.77 6.15 56.52
C PRO A 4 -16.42 5.94 55.12
N SER A 5 -16.82 4.76 54.61
CA SER A 5 -16.86 3.37 55.06
C SER A 5 -17.27 2.52 53.83
N ILE A 6 -16.69 1.33 53.70
CA ILE A 6 -17.07 0.29 52.74
C ILE A 6 -18.20 -0.57 53.33
N GLY A 7 -19.19 -0.95 52.51
CA GLY A 7 -20.20 -1.96 52.82
C GLY A 7 -20.67 -2.70 51.55
N PRO A 8 -21.23 -3.92 51.64
CA PRO A 8 -20.56 -5.10 51.05
C PRO A 8 -21.23 -5.73 49.81
N ILE A 9 -20.44 -6.63 49.21
CA ILE A 9 -20.70 -7.57 48.11
C ILE A 9 -21.78 -8.60 48.47
N ARG A 10 -22.66 -8.97 47.52
CA ARG A 10 -23.31 -10.30 47.47
C ARG A 10 -23.54 -10.81 46.04
N ASP A 11 -22.94 -11.97 45.80
CA ASP A 11 -23.45 -13.22 45.19
C ASP A 11 -23.88 -13.29 43.72
N GLY A 12 -23.22 -14.22 43.01
CA GLY A 12 -23.46 -14.62 41.61
C GLY A 12 -24.65 -15.59 41.39
N PRO A 13 -24.54 -16.54 40.46
CA PRO A 13 -25.22 -16.48 39.17
C PRO A 13 -26.50 -17.34 39.13
N ARG A 14 -27.47 -16.94 38.28
CA ARG A 14 -28.59 -17.79 37.88
C ARG A 14 -28.43 -18.24 36.43
N ALA A 15 -28.05 -19.50 36.27
CA ALA A 15 -28.25 -20.27 35.04
C ALA A 15 -29.56 -21.07 35.15
N LEU A 16 -29.97 -21.62 34.01
CA LEU A 16 -31.07 -22.57 33.74
C LEU A 16 -32.36 -21.92 33.23
N ASP A 17 -32.63 -22.06 31.92
CA ASP A 17 -33.57 -23.09 31.48
C ASP A 17 -33.43 -23.43 29.98
N GLN A 18 -33.23 -24.71 29.69
CA GLN A 18 -33.43 -25.32 28.37
C GLN A 18 -34.41 -26.48 28.56
N PRO A 19 -35.46 -26.63 27.75
CA PRO A 19 -36.19 -27.89 27.66
C PRO A 19 -35.64 -28.74 26.51
N ARG A 20 -35.18 -29.95 26.85
CA ARG A 20 -35.02 -31.07 25.91
C ARG A 20 -36.34 -31.82 25.72
N ALA A 21 -36.43 -32.39 24.52
CA ALA A 21 -37.04 -33.67 24.13
C ALA A 21 -38.39 -33.60 23.40
N ARG A 22 -38.39 -34.11 22.16
CA ARG A 22 -38.99 -35.43 21.85
C ARG A 22 -38.53 -35.98 20.51
N GLN A 23 -38.19 -37.27 20.55
CA GLN A 23 -37.85 -38.14 19.43
C GLN A 23 -39.06 -38.39 18.53
N GLY A 24 -38.80 -38.50 17.23
CA GLY A 24 -39.74 -38.99 16.22
C GLY A 24 -38.99 -39.65 15.07
N LEU A 25 -38.60 -40.91 15.26
CA LEU A 25 -38.13 -41.81 14.20
C LEU A 25 -39.29 -42.18 13.27
N ARG A 26 -39.18 -41.92 11.96
CA ARG A 26 -39.74 -42.81 10.92
C ARG A 26 -38.80 -42.93 9.71
N ARG A 27 -38.44 -44.18 9.42
CA ARG A 27 -37.70 -44.68 8.26
C ARG A 27 -38.65 -44.86 7.05
N GLY A 28 -38.11 -44.72 5.84
CA GLY A 28 -38.72 -45.14 4.56
C GLY A 28 -38.07 -44.42 3.38
N ALA A 29 -36.89 -44.83 2.89
CA ALA A 29 -36.62 -45.90 1.92
C ALA A 29 -36.85 -45.52 0.44
N ARG A 30 -35.82 -45.87 -0.38
CA ARG A 30 -35.77 -46.10 -1.86
C ARG A 30 -35.53 -44.84 -2.71
N ARG A 31 -34.31 -44.56 -3.23
CA ARG A 31 -33.57 -45.23 -4.33
C ARG A 31 -34.46 -45.64 -5.50
N ALA A 32 -34.68 -44.72 -6.45
CA ALA A 32 -34.79 -44.97 -7.89
C ALA A 32 -35.14 -43.65 -8.62
N ASP A 33 -34.16 -42.86 -9.08
CA ASP A 33 -34.43 -41.80 -10.08
C ASP A 33 -33.18 -41.26 -10.80
N LEU A 34 -32.22 -42.14 -11.12
CA LEU A 34 -31.04 -41.80 -11.91
C LEU A 34 -30.79 -42.82 -13.02
N ALA A 35 -31.76 -43.01 -13.92
CA ALA A 35 -31.58 -43.81 -15.13
C ALA A 35 -32.69 -43.56 -16.18
N ARG A 36 -32.89 -42.31 -16.65
CA ARG A 36 -33.82 -42.07 -17.78
C ARG A 36 -33.63 -40.75 -18.55
N ALA A 37 -32.39 -40.29 -18.75
CA ALA A 37 -32.13 -39.02 -19.46
C ALA A 37 -31.01 -39.05 -20.54
N ARG A 38 -30.57 -40.22 -21.04
CA ARG A 38 -29.51 -40.27 -22.08
C ARG A 38 -29.69 -41.35 -23.15
N ARG A 39 -30.89 -41.46 -23.72
CA ARG A 39 -31.12 -42.20 -24.98
C ARG A 39 -32.15 -41.49 -25.84
N ARG A 40 -31.69 -40.66 -26.78
CA ARG A 40 -32.26 -40.35 -28.11
C ARG A 40 -31.73 -38.99 -28.59
N ALA A 41 -30.68 -39.02 -29.41
CA ALA A 41 -30.41 -38.07 -30.50
C ALA A 41 -29.05 -38.42 -31.13
N ALA A 42 -29.03 -39.55 -31.84
CA ALA A 42 -28.12 -39.75 -32.96
C ALA A 42 -29.03 -39.95 -34.19
N LEU A 43 -28.51 -39.59 -35.37
CA LEU A 43 -29.11 -39.64 -36.70
C LEU A 43 -29.66 -38.30 -37.21
N HIS A 44 -28.77 -37.49 -37.78
CA HIS A 44 -28.90 -37.04 -39.17
C HIS A 44 -27.55 -36.51 -39.69
N ASP A 45 -26.92 -37.30 -40.54
CA ASP A 45 -25.90 -36.89 -41.52
C ASP A 45 -26.67 -36.44 -42.78
N PRO A 46 -26.35 -35.25 -43.31
CA PRO A 46 -26.01 -35.25 -44.73
C PRO A 46 -24.88 -34.25 -45.02
N LEU A 47 -23.79 -34.73 -45.59
CA LEU A 47 -23.38 -34.42 -46.97
C LEU A 47 -21.89 -34.73 -47.17
N ARG A 48 -21.66 -35.73 -48.02
CA ARG A 48 -20.39 -35.97 -48.71
C ARG A 48 -19.95 -34.72 -49.45
N GLY A 49 -18.93 -34.05 -48.92
CA GLY A 49 -18.13 -33.05 -49.63
C GLY A 49 -16.66 -33.41 -49.47
N SER A 50 -16.08 -33.96 -50.54
CA SER A 50 -14.65 -34.21 -50.67
C SER A 50 -13.86 -32.90 -50.54
N GLY A 51 -13.31 -32.65 -49.35
CA GLY A 51 -12.43 -31.51 -49.12
C GLY A 51 -11.62 -31.75 -47.86
N ARG A 52 -10.38 -32.22 -48.01
CA ARG A 52 -9.39 -32.19 -46.92
C ARG A 52 -9.33 -30.75 -46.39
N PRO A 53 -9.50 -30.48 -45.08
CA PRO A 53 -9.20 -29.16 -44.57
C PRO A 53 -7.71 -28.93 -44.76
N ARG A 54 -7.36 -28.12 -45.77
CA ARG A 54 -6.03 -27.57 -45.91
C ARG A 54 -5.82 -26.68 -44.70
N PHE A 55 -5.14 -27.20 -43.68
CA PHE A 55 -4.50 -26.34 -42.71
C PHE A 55 -3.58 -25.42 -43.49
N HIS A 56 -4.00 -24.17 -43.71
CA HIS A 56 -3.06 -23.12 -44.00
C HIS A 56 -2.08 -23.13 -42.83
N ARG A 57 -0.87 -23.66 -43.07
CA ARG A 57 0.31 -23.29 -42.31
C ARG A 57 0.29 -21.77 -42.32
N ARG A 58 -0.18 -21.15 -41.24
CA ARG A 58 0.12 -19.75 -40.97
C ARG A 58 1.62 -19.67 -41.07
N ARG A 59 2.12 -19.00 -42.11
CA ARG A 59 3.52 -18.58 -42.18
C ARG A 59 3.77 -17.93 -40.81
N ARG A 60 4.71 -18.47 -40.04
CA ARG A 60 5.32 -17.72 -38.95
C ARG A 60 5.83 -16.45 -39.60
N VAL A 61 5.13 -15.34 -39.38
CA VAL A 61 5.70 -14.03 -39.62
C VAL A 61 6.81 -13.95 -38.60
N ALA A 62 8.05 -14.07 -39.05
CA ALA A 62 9.20 -13.80 -38.22
C ALA A 62 9.07 -12.32 -37.82
N HIS A 63 8.70 -12.08 -36.56
CA HIS A 63 8.88 -10.75 -35.99
C HIS A 63 10.37 -10.42 -36.14
N PRO A 64 10.74 -9.24 -36.66
CA PRO A 64 12.14 -8.83 -36.70
C PRO A 64 12.65 -8.94 -35.27
N LEU A 65 13.66 -9.80 -35.05
CA LEU A 65 14.41 -9.77 -33.81
C LEU A 65 14.93 -8.33 -33.69
N HIS A 66 14.35 -7.56 -32.77
CA HIS A 66 14.91 -6.27 -32.41
C HIS A 66 16.37 -6.53 -32.03
N ARG A 67 17.29 -6.11 -32.91
CA ARG A 67 18.72 -6.05 -32.59
C ARG A 67 18.81 -5.21 -31.32
N ARG A 68 19.11 -5.88 -30.19
CA ARG A 68 19.47 -5.19 -28.95
C ARG A 68 20.57 -4.19 -29.31
N PRO A 69 20.38 -2.88 -29.08
CA PRO A 69 21.46 -1.94 -29.27
C PRO A 69 22.63 -2.41 -28.40
N ALA A 70 23.85 -2.30 -28.94
CA ALA A 70 25.06 -2.58 -28.19
C ALA A 70 24.96 -1.90 -26.82
N ARG A 71 25.27 -2.63 -25.74
CA ARG A 71 25.25 -2.11 -24.37
C ARG A 71 26.18 -0.88 -24.35
N ARG A 72 25.62 0.31 -24.48
CA ARG A 72 26.29 1.56 -24.12
C ARG A 72 26.66 1.35 -22.67
N GLY A 73 27.97 1.34 -22.37
CA GLY A 73 28.46 1.09 -21.02
C GLY A 73 27.64 1.92 -20.02
N LEU A 74 27.23 1.29 -18.92
CA LEU A 74 26.57 2.01 -17.83
C LEU A 74 27.42 3.27 -17.55
N PRO A 75 26.82 4.47 -17.49
CA PRO A 75 27.58 5.65 -17.13
C PRO A 75 28.35 5.34 -15.85
N ARG A 76 29.65 5.66 -15.86
CA ARG A 76 30.51 5.58 -14.68
C ARG A 76 29.73 6.13 -13.49
N ALA A 77 29.74 5.43 -12.36
CA ALA A 77 29.11 5.91 -11.13
C ALA A 77 29.53 7.35 -10.92
N VAL A 78 28.59 8.27 -11.14
CA VAL A 78 28.83 9.69 -10.95
C VAL A 78 28.91 9.85 -9.45
N GLY A 79 30.07 10.28 -8.95
CA GLY A 79 30.22 10.59 -7.53
C GLY A 79 29.13 11.57 -7.06
N PRO A 80 28.85 11.64 -5.76
CA PRO A 80 27.80 12.52 -5.24
C PRO A 80 28.00 13.94 -5.75
N LEU A 81 26.94 14.55 -6.28
CA LEU A 81 26.99 15.92 -6.77
C LEU A 81 27.33 16.87 -5.60
N PRO A 82 28.08 17.96 -5.84
CA PRO A 82 28.32 18.99 -4.83
C PRO A 82 27.00 19.50 -4.22
N ALA A 83 26.96 19.76 -2.91
CA ALA A 83 25.73 20.14 -2.19
C ALA A 83 24.95 21.28 -2.85
N ALA A 84 25.64 22.34 -3.30
CA ALA A 84 25.02 23.46 -4.02
C ALA A 84 24.31 23.03 -5.31
N ARG A 85 24.85 22.05 -6.04
CA ARG A 85 24.19 21.48 -7.23
C ARG A 85 23.04 20.53 -6.86
N ARG A 86 23.11 19.84 -5.72
CA ARG A 86 22.02 18.98 -5.23
C ARG A 86 20.81 19.81 -4.82
N ALA A 87 21.01 20.87 -4.03
CA ALA A 87 19.95 21.79 -3.63
C ALA A 87 19.34 22.51 -4.85
N ALA A 88 20.16 22.93 -5.82
CA ALA A 88 19.69 23.55 -7.05
C ALA A 88 18.84 22.62 -7.96
N LEU A 89 18.89 21.30 -7.78
CA LEU A 89 18.01 20.36 -8.49
C LEU A 89 16.60 20.32 -7.88
N VAL A 90 16.45 20.69 -6.61
CA VAL A 90 15.18 20.73 -5.89
C VAL A 90 14.65 22.18 -5.91
N THR A 91 14.13 22.58 -7.07
CA THR A 91 13.60 23.95 -7.26
C THR A 91 12.11 24.04 -6.89
N GLY A 92 11.67 25.21 -6.41
CA GLY A 92 10.25 25.53 -6.26
C GLY A 92 9.56 25.03 -4.99
N VAL A 93 10.34 24.49 -4.03
CA VAL A 93 9.85 24.05 -2.72
C VAL A 93 10.23 24.99 -1.57
N ALA A 94 11.04 26.03 -1.83
CA ALA A 94 11.40 27.01 -0.83
C ALA A 94 10.15 27.66 -0.20
N GLY A 95 10.07 27.67 1.13
CA GLY A 95 8.93 28.15 1.90
C GLY A 95 7.66 27.29 1.79
N ARG A 96 7.73 26.11 1.17
CA ARG A 96 6.59 25.18 1.07
C ARG A 96 6.61 24.18 2.19
N ARG A 97 5.42 23.85 2.70
CA ARG A 97 5.23 22.81 3.72
C ARG A 97 5.03 21.45 3.06
N VAL A 98 5.99 20.57 3.26
CA VAL A 98 6.06 19.25 2.63
C VAL A 98 5.75 18.19 3.68
N LEU A 99 4.61 17.52 3.56
CA LEU A 99 4.34 16.27 4.28
C LEU A 99 5.05 15.14 3.57
N TYR A 100 5.99 14.47 4.24
CA TYR A 100 6.79 13.40 3.65
C TYR A 100 6.71 12.12 4.48
N THR A 101 6.15 11.06 3.90
CA THR A 101 6.04 9.74 4.54
C THR A 101 7.27 8.86 4.30
N GLY A 102 7.67 8.08 5.31
CA GLY A 102 8.89 7.27 5.25
C GLY A 102 10.14 8.14 5.19
N ALA A 103 10.08 9.33 5.78
CA ALA A 103 11.05 10.40 5.62
C ALA A 103 12.38 10.11 6.32
N ALA A 104 12.45 9.12 7.21
CA ALA A 104 13.65 8.83 7.99
C ALA A 104 14.37 7.55 7.56
N GLY A 105 13.83 6.80 6.58
CA GLY A 105 14.42 5.57 6.07
C GLY A 105 14.80 5.64 4.59
N GLY A 106 15.78 4.83 4.18
CA GLY A 106 16.11 4.61 2.76
C GLY A 106 16.29 5.92 1.96
N LEU A 107 15.52 6.06 0.88
CA LEU A 107 15.52 7.26 0.04
C LEU A 107 14.96 8.51 0.76
N GLY A 108 14.12 8.31 1.78
CA GLY A 108 13.46 9.37 2.52
C GLY A 108 14.43 10.27 3.28
N LEU A 109 15.44 9.69 3.94
CA LEU A 109 16.40 10.43 4.76
C LEU A 109 17.13 11.50 3.93
N GLU A 110 17.80 11.08 2.86
CA GLU A 110 18.55 11.99 1.99
C GLU A 110 17.63 13.01 1.30
N THR A 111 16.45 12.59 0.88
CA THR A 111 15.49 13.49 0.23
C THR A 111 14.95 14.53 1.21
N THR A 112 14.73 14.15 2.48
CA THR A 112 14.33 15.08 3.54
C THR A 112 15.39 16.15 3.75
N LEU A 113 16.66 15.75 3.87
CA LEU A 113 17.78 16.69 4.02
C LEU A 113 17.86 17.63 2.81
N LEU A 114 17.71 17.12 1.59
CA LEU A 114 17.70 17.95 0.38
C LEU A 114 16.53 18.93 0.31
N LEU A 115 15.35 18.53 0.76
CA LEU A 115 14.18 19.43 0.85
C LEU A 115 14.45 20.56 1.87
N LEU A 116 15.03 20.24 3.02
CA LEU A 116 15.41 21.23 4.03
C LEU A 116 16.49 22.19 3.50
N GLU A 117 17.53 21.67 2.84
CA GLU A 117 18.58 22.48 2.19
C GLU A 117 18.00 23.40 1.10
N ALA A 118 16.96 22.95 0.39
CA ALA A 118 16.22 23.74 -0.58
C ALA A 118 15.23 24.76 0.03
N GLY A 119 15.19 24.87 1.37
CA GLY A 119 14.38 25.83 2.11
C GLY A 119 12.92 25.41 2.31
N ALA A 120 12.58 24.13 2.14
CA ALA A 120 11.25 23.63 2.47
C ALA A 120 11.07 23.48 3.99
N GLU A 121 9.83 23.58 4.44
CA GLU A 121 9.41 23.15 5.77
C GLU A 121 8.93 21.70 5.67
N VAL A 122 9.66 20.74 6.21
CA VAL A 122 9.37 19.31 6.09
C VAL A 122 8.72 18.77 7.36
N VAL A 123 7.49 18.27 7.21
CA VAL A 123 6.83 17.39 8.19
C VAL A 123 7.21 15.95 7.84
N ALA A 124 8.24 15.44 8.51
CA ALA A 124 8.81 14.11 8.32
C ALA A 124 8.02 13.08 9.13
N VAL A 125 7.28 12.21 8.43
CA VAL A 125 6.49 11.13 9.01
C VAL A 125 7.24 9.81 8.87
N ASP A 126 7.41 9.09 9.98
CA ASP A 126 7.90 7.73 10.04
C ASP A 126 7.37 7.06 11.32
N ASN A 127 7.40 5.73 11.42
CA ASN A 127 6.96 5.03 12.63
C ASN A 127 8.12 4.47 13.46
N ASP A 128 9.36 4.55 12.95
CA ASP A 128 10.55 4.04 13.60
C ASP A 128 11.26 5.15 14.42
N PRO A 129 11.20 5.10 15.77
CA PRO A 129 11.76 6.15 16.61
C PRO A 129 13.27 6.31 16.46
N ALA A 130 13.99 5.22 16.17
CA ALA A 130 15.44 5.25 16.03
C ALA A 130 15.83 5.97 14.73
N LYS A 131 15.10 5.74 13.63
CA LYS A 131 15.31 6.46 12.38
C LYS A 131 14.98 7.94 12.52
N LEU A 132 13.88 8.28 13.19
CA LEU A 132 13.51 9.68 13.45
C LEU A 132 14.56 10.41 14.29
N ALA A 133 15.12 9.76 15.31
CA ALA A 133 16.21 10.31 16.10
C ALA A 133 17.48 10.52 15.26
N ALA A 134 17.83 9.57 14.39
CA ALA A 134 18.96 9.69 13.48
C ALA A 134 18.78 10.85 12.48
N LEU A 135 17.59 10.98 11.88
CA LEU A 135 17.24 12.11 11.01
C LEU A 135 17.40 13.45 11.76
N THR A 136 16.90 13.53 12.98
CA THR A 136 17.01 14.75 13.81
C THR A 136 18.46 15.13 14.08
N ALA A 137 19.29 14.14 14.42
CA ALA A 137 20.72 14.35 14.68
C ALA A 137 21.46 14.85 13.43
N VAL A 138 21.21 14.24 12.27
CA VAL A 138 21.84 14.61 11.00
C VAL A 138 21.33 15.95 10.48
N ALA A 139 20.06 16.30 10.72
CA ALA A 139 19.51 17.60 10.36
C ALA A 139 20.01 18.77 11.23
N GLN A 140 20.76 18.49 12.30
CA GLN A 140 21.45 19.49 13.13
C GLN A 140 20.56 20.65 13.60
N GLY A 141 19.29 20.38 13.91
CA GLY A 141 18.34 21.40 14.37
C GLY A 141 17.82 22.32 13.27
N ALA A 142 17.79 21.88 12.01
CA ALA A 142 17.18 22.60 10.91
C ALA A 142 15.75 23.07 11.28
N ALA A 143 15.53 24.39 11.30
CA ALA A 143 14.28 25.01 11.74
C ALA A 143 13.05 24.58 10.91
N GLY A 144 13.27 24.15 9.68
CA GLY A 144 12.23 23.64 8.78
C GLY A 144 11.82 22.20 9.06
N LEU A 145 12.49 21.45 9.94
CA LEU A 145 12.17 20.04 10.21
C LEU A 145 11.18 19.90 11.37
N ARG A 146 10.09 19.17 11.12
CA ARG A 146 9.16 18.68 12.14
C ARG A 146 9.05 17.17 12.05
N ILE A 147 9.17 16.51 13.19
CA ILE A 147 9.06 15.05 13.28
C ILE A 147 7.64 14.67 13.68
N ALA A 148 7.06 13.70 12.98
CA ALA A 148 5.78 13.11 13.28
C ALA A 148 5.90 11.58 13.34
N ALA A 149 5.90 11.04 14.56
CA ALA A 149 5.88 9.60 14.78
C ALA A 149 4.46 9.05 14.59
N LEU A 150 4.12 8.65 13.36
CA LEU A 150 2.80 8.12 13.02
C LEU A 150 2.94 6.78 12.31
N ASP A 151 2.13 5.81 12.72
CA ASP A 151 2.02 4.54 12.01
C ASP A 151 1.02 4.67 10.87
N LEU A 152 1.50 4.46 9.64
CA LEU A 152 0.66 4.51 8.44
C LEU A 152 -0.31 3.34 8.34
N ALA A 153 -0.08 2.25 9.08
CA ALA A 153 -1.01 1.14 9.16
C ALA A 153 -2.21 1.42 10.08
N ASP A 154 -2.08 2.36 11.03
CA ASP A 154 -3.14 2.79 11.94
C ASP A 154 -3.90 4.00 11.36
N GLN A 155 -4.91 3.73 10.54
CA GLN A 155 -5.63 4.79 9.82
C GLN A 155 -6.32 5.81 10.73
N PRO A 156 -7.03 5.42 11.82
CA PRO A 156 -7.58 6.38 12.76
C PRO A 156 -6.50 7.26 13.41
N GLY A 157 -5.39 6.65 13.87
CA GLY A 157 -4.28 7.38 14.48
C GLY A 157 -3.60 8.32 13.49
N LEU A 158 -3.35 7.85 12.27
CA LEU A 158 -2.80 8.65 11.17
C LEU A 158 -3.69 9.87 10.89
N ARG A 159 -5.01 9.67 10.74
CA ARG A 159 -5.94 10.76 10.46
C ARG A 159 -5.92 11.81 11.57
N ALA A 160 -6.04 11.39 12.82
CA ALA A 160 -6.02 12.30 13.96
C ALA A 160 -4.69 13.07 14.06
N GLY A 161 -3.57 12.37 13.87
CA GLY A 161 -2.23 12.97 13.88
C GLY A 161 -2.04 14.00 12.76
N LEU A 162 -2.46 13.68 11.53
CA LEU A 162 -2.34 14.60 10.40
C LEU A 162 -3.26 15.81 10.53
N ASP A 163 -4.47 15.66 11.06
CA ASP A 163 -5.38 16.79 11.30
C ASP A 163 -4.75 17.75 12.33
N ALA A 164 -4.18 17.23 13.42
CA ALA A 164 -3.48 18.03 14.43
C ALA A 164 -2.24 18.74 13.85
N LEU A 165 -1.39 18.02 13.12
CA LEU A 165 -0.19 18.58 12.49
C LEU A 165 -0.53 19.65 11.46
N THR A 166 -1.53 19.39 10.63
CA THR A 166 -1.97 20.33 9.59
C THR A 166 -2.49 21.62 10.20
N ALA A 167 -3.21 21.54 11.32
CA ALA A 167 -3.64 22.71 12.08
C ALA A 167 -2.45 23.48 12.68
N GLU A 168 -1.49 22.78 13.29
CA GLU A 168 -0.29 23.38 13.90
C GLU A 168 0.56 24.14 12.88
N VAL A 169 0.84 23.52 11.72
CA VAL A 169 1.72 24.11 10.69
C VAL A 169 0.97 25.04 9.74
N GLY A 170 -0.34 25.21 9.94
CA GLY A 170 -1.20 26.10 9.14
C GLY A 170 -1.46 25.62 7.71
N GLY A 171 -1.42 24.32 7.47
CA GLY A 171 -1.70 23.67 6.18
C GLY A 171 -0.49 23.04 5.50
N ILE A 172 -0.75 22.08 4.60
CA ILE A 172 0.28 21.36 3.81
C ILE A 172 0.17 21.77 2.33
N ASP A 173 1.32 22.09 1.73
CA ASP A 173 1.45 22.52 0.32
C ASP A 173 1.78 21.35 -0.62
N VAL A 174 2.62 20.43 -0.14
CA VAL A 174 3.11 19.28 -0.91
C VAL A 174 2.94 18.01 -0.08
N VAL A 175 2.41 16.95 -0.68
CA VAL A 175 2.37 15.61 -0.09
C VAL A 175 3.28 14.70 -0.89
N VAL A 176 4.20 14.03 -0.21
CA VAL A 176 5.08 13.00 -0.79
C VAL A 176 4.73 11.66 -0.12
N ASN A 177 3.96 10.85 -0.84
CA ASN A 177 3.59 9.49 -0.46
C ASN A 177 4.71 8.53 -0.92
N ASN A 178 5.60 8.17 -0.01
CA ASN A 178 6.82 7.41 -0.27
C ASN A 178 6.98 6.19 0.61
N ALA A 179 6.46 6.22 1.84
CA ALA A 179 6.52 5.08 2.71
C ALA A 179 5.92 3.85 2.03
N ALA A 180 6.65 2.74 2.11
CA ALA A 180 6.22 1.48 1.56
C ALA A 180 6.81 0.31 2.34
N ILE A 181 6.02 -0.75 2.49
CA ILE A 181 6.51 -2.08 2.86
C ILE A 181 6.37 -3.03 1.68
N TYR A 182 7.29 -3.99 1.59
CA TYR A 182 7.29 -5.02 0.56
C TYR A 182 7.88 -6.33 1.14
N PRO A 183 7.06 -7.25 1.65
CA PRO A 183 7.57 -8.54 2.09
C PRO A 183 8.00 -9.36 0.86
N ALA A 184 9.31 -9.54 0.70
CA ALA A 184 9.88 -10.29 -0.43
C ALA A 184 10.01 -11.78 -0.08
N LYS A 185 9.16 -12.63 -0.65
CA LYS A 185 9.11 -14.07 -0.38
C LYS A 185 8.39 -14.86 -1.48
N PRO A 186 8.51 -16.19 -1.53
CA PRO A 186 7.69 -17.03 -2.41
C PRO A 186 6.19 -16.74 -2.22
N PHE A 187 5.43 -16.84 -3.31
CA PHE A 187 4.01 -16.46 -3.29
C PHE A 187 3.17 -17.36 -2.38
N GLU A 188 3.51 -18.64 -2.31
CA GLU A 188 2.90 -19.63 -1.41
C GLU A 188 3.05 -19.29 0.08
N ASP A 189 4.07 -18.50 0.44
CA ASP A 189 4.33 -18.04 1.81
C ASP A 189 3.77 -16.64 2.08
N PHE A 190 3.25 -15.96 1.05
CA PHE A 190 2.69 -14.61 1.16
C PHE A 190 1.24 -14.68 1.63
N THR A 191 1.00 -14.12 2.81
CA THR A 191 -0.30 -14.23 3.48
C THR A 191 -1.25 -13.10 3.09
N LEU A 192 -2.56 -13.35 3.22
CA LEU A 192 -3.57 -12.30 3.06
C LEU A 192 -3.37 -11.15 4.06
N ALA A 193 -2.89 -11.45 5.27
CA ALA A 193 -2.61 -10.43 6.28
C ALA A 193 -1.48 -9.49 5.84
N GLU A 194 -0.43 -10.03 5.20
CA GLU A 194 0.66 -9.25 4.63
C GLU A 194 0.20 -8.42 3.44
N TYR A 195 -0.64 -8.98 2.56
CA TYR A 195 -1.28 -8.21 1.49
C TYR A 195 -2.04 -7.01 2.04
N GLN A 196 -2.89 -7.23 3.04
CA GLN A 196 -3.66 -6.14 3.66
C GLN A 196 -2.75 -5.12 4.35
N ALA A 197 -1.65 -5.55 4.98
CA ALA A 197 -0.68 -4.62 5.56
C ALA A 197 -0.04 -3.74 4.47
N VAL A 198 0.35 -4.33 3.34
CA VAL A 198 0.87 -3.59 2.18
C VAL A 198 -0.15 -2.58 1.67
N GLN A 199 -1.43 -2.95 1.55
CA GLN A 199 -2.48 -2.02 1.11
C GLN A 199 -2.68 -0.86 2.11
N ARG A 200 -2.75 -1.15 3.41
CA ARG A 200 -2.88 -0.13 4.45
C ARG A 200 -1.76 0.90 4.40
N VAL A 201 -0.51 0.44 4.35
CA VAL A 201 0.66 1.31 4.37
C VAL A 201 0.89 2.00 3.03
N ASN A 202 0.86 1.28 1.90
CA ASN A 202 1.32 1.81 0.63
C ASN A 202 0.22 2.54 -0.16
N VAL A 203 -1.06 2.28 0.12
CA VAL A 203 -2.20 2.78 -0.68
C VAL A 203 -3.16 3.60 0.18
N GLU A 204 -3.71 3.00 1.23
CA GLU A 204 -4.76 3.65 2.04
C GLU A 204 -4.21 4.88 2.78
N SER A 205 -3.00 4.79 3.34
CA SER A 205 -2.33 5.92 3.98
C SER A 205 -2.14 7.11 3.04
N ALA A 206 -1.81 6.87 1.77
CA ALA A 206 -1.61 7.91 0.77
C ALA A 206 -2.90 8.71 0.50
N VAL A 207 -4.04 8.02 0.51
CA VAL A 207 -5.36 8.67 0.40
C VAL A 207 -5.62 9.56 1.62
N ILE A 208 -5.34 9.06 2.83
CA ILE A 208 -5.53 9.81 4.07
C ILE A 208 -4.63 11.06 4.10
N CYS A 209 -3.35 10.92 3.73
CA CYS A 209 -2.42 12.04 3.64
C CYS A 209 -2.91 13.14 2.69
N VAL A 210 -3.41 12.74 1.52
CA VAL A 210 -3.99 13.69 0.55
C VAL A 210 -5.25 14.35 1.10
N GLN A 211 -6.15 13.58 1.72
CA GLN A 211 -7.38 14.13 2.30
C GLN A 211 -7.12 15.17 3.40
N ALA A 212 -6.11 14.95 4.24
CA ALA A 212 -5.71 15.91 5.27
C ALA A 212 -5.17 17.22 4.67
N ALA A 213 -4.38 17.15 3.59
CA ALA A 213 -3.79 18.33 2.96
C ALA A 213 -4.76 19.09 2.01
N LEU A 214 -5.70 18.38 1.39
CA LEU A 214 -6.52 18.88 0.28
C LEU A 214 -7.32 20.15 0.60
N PRO A 215 -7.95 20.32 1.78
CA PRO A 215 -8.68 21.55 2.10
C PRO A 215 -7.80 22.80 2.01
N HIS A 216 -6.57 22.73 2.54
CA HIS A 216 -5.62 23.85 2.52
C HIS A 216 -5.10 24.12 1.10
N MET A 217 -4.79 23.06 0.34
CA MET A 217 -4.38 23.21 -1.06
C MET A 217 -5.46 23.88 -1.91
N ARG A 218 -6.72 23.50 -1.71
CA ARG A 218 -7.88 24.11 -2.40
C ARG A 218 -8.06 25.57 -2.01
N ALA A 219 -8.00 25.89 -0.71
CA ALA A 219 -8.13 27.26 -0.22
C ALA A 219 -7.03 28.19 -0.77
N ARG A 220 -5.82 27.66 -1.00
CA ARG A 220 -4.70 28.40 -1.59
C ARG A 220 -4.69 28.41 -3.13
N GLY A 221 -5.56 27.64 -3.78
CA GLY A 221 -5.53 27.43 -5.23
C GLY A 221 -4.26 26.73 -5.73
N TRP A 222 -3.50 26.08 -4.85
CA TRP A 222 -2.23 25.45 -5.18
C TRP A 222 -1.93 24.27 -4.26
N GLY A 223 -1.45 23.18 -4.86
CA GLY A 223 -0.93 22.01 -4.13
C GLY A 223 -0.17 21.08 -5.07
N ARG A 224 0.69 20.22 -4.52
CA ARG A 224 1.34 19.13 -5.27
C ARG A 224 1.23 17.83 -4.51
N ILE A 225 0.90 16.75 -5.23
CA ILE A 225 0.87 15.38 -4.68
C ILE A 225 1.85 14.57 -5.51
N VAL A 226 2.80 13.94 -4.83
CA VAL A 226 3.81 13.07 -5.42
C VAL A 226 3.65 11.69 -4.82
N ASN A 227 3.28 10.72 -5.64
CA ASN A 227 3.19 9.32 -5.25
C ASN A 227 4.43 8.60 -5.80
N ILE A 228 5.22 8.01 -4.90
CA ILE A 228 6.35 7.19 -5.29
C ILE A 228 5.85 5.78 -5.61
N ALA A 229 5.98 5.42 -6.88
CA ALA A 229 5.70 4.08 -7.37
C ALA A 229 7.00 3.30 -7.57
N SER A 230 6.86 2.02 -7.94
CA SER A 230 7.97 1.13 -8.20
C SER A 230 7.97 0.65 -9.65
N VAL A 231 9.17 0.35 -10.16
CA VAL A 231 9.36 -0.36 -11.45
C VAL A 231 8.66 -1.72 -11.49
N THR A 232 8.36 -2.27 -10.31
CA THR A 232 7.68 -3.56 -10.13
C THR A 232 6.22 -3.54 -10.56
N VAL A 233 5.63 -2.36 -10.84
CA VAL A 233 4.26 -2.21 -11.36
C VAL A 233 4.00 -3.01 -12.65
N SER A 234 5.07 -3.30 -13.40
CA SER A 234 5.01 -4.07 -14.64
C SER A 234 4.94 -5.60 -14.44
N GLY A 235 5.10 -6.08 -13.21
CA GLY A 235 5.13 -7.51 -12.87
C GLY A 235 6.42 -8.23 -13.30
N GLY A 236 6.48 -9.54 -13.03
CA GLY A 236 7.58 -10.40 -13.48
C GLY A 236 8.83 -10.42 -12.59
N TRP A 237 8.73 -9.92 -11.36
CA TRP A 237 9.84 -9.90 -10.40
C TRP A 237 9.70 -11.06 -9.41
N PRO A 238 10.67 -11.99 -9.34
CA PRO A 238 10.62 -13.09 -8.39
C PRO A 238 10.48 -12.60 -6.94
N ASN A 239 9.67 -13.31 -6.15
CA ASN A 239 9.42 -13.05 -4.74
C ASN A 239 8.78 -11.70 -4.41
N LEU A 240 8.32 -10.95 -5.41
CA LEU A 240 7.51 -9.76 -5.20
C LEU A 240 6.08 -10.14 -5.58
N ALA A 241 5.25 -10.33 -4.55
CA ALA A 241 3.86 -10.68 -4.74
C ALA A 241 3.14 -9.60 -5.59
N PRO A 242 2.17 -10.01 -6.42
CA PRO A 242 1.40 -9.10 -7.28
C PRO A 242 0.55 -8.10 -6.50
#